data_AF-A0A482RHC1-F1
#
_entry.id   AF-A0A482RHC1-F1
#
_cell.length_a   1.000
_cell.length_b   1.000
_cell.length_c   1.000
_cell.angle_alpha   90.00
_cell.angle_beta   90.00
_cell.angle_gamma   90.00
#
_symmetry.space_group_name_H-M   'P 1'
#
loop_
_entity.id
_entity.type
_entity.pdbx_description
1 polymer ?
#
loop_
_entity_poly.entity_id
_entity_poly.type
_entity_poly.pdbx_seq_one_letter_code
_entity_poly.pdbx_strand_id
1 'polypeptide(L)'
;MSGSEDEDEDDALVSGNEHDEDANEASEGEAGANDIEDVDAELAALEAADAQAMKTIYRSANDETEKAECVKHQAVRCRAAQRKLMRRLGVATRA
;
A
#
# COMPACT_ATOMS: atom_id res chain seq x y z
N MET A 1 77.06 -7.12 5.67
CA MET A 1 75.95 -7.10 6.66
C MET A 1 74.71 -6.74 5.86
N SER A 2 74.06 -7.64 5.13
CA SER A 2 73.42 -8.93 5.50
C SER A 2 72.25 -8.72 6.44
N GLY A 3 71.03 -8.98 5.94
CA GLY A 3 69.77 -8.91 6.68
C GLY A 3 68.58 -8.79 5.74
N SER A 4 68.34 -9.83 4.94
CA SER A 4 67.10 -10.09 4.22
C SER A 4 66.11 -10.74 5.20
N GLU A 5 64.97 -10.09 5.46
CA GLU A 5 63.83 -10.74 6.09
C GLU A 5 62.64 -10.57 5.15
N ASP A 6 62.45 -11.63 4.37
CA ASP A 6 61.19 -12.00 3.73
C ASP A 6 60.17 -12.26 4.84
N GLU A 7 59.10 -11.48 4.85
CA GLU A 7 57.81 -11.93 5.36
C GLU A 7 56.85 -11.93 4.16
N ASP A 8 56.79 -13.11 3.54
CA ASP A 8 55.56 -13.63 2.95
C ASP A 8 54.43 -13.58 4.00
N GLU A 9 53.18 -13.54 3.55
CA GLU A 9 51.92 -13.35 4.31
C GLU A 9 51.49 -11.86 4.26
N ASP A 10 50.51 -11.42 3.49
CA ASP A 10 49.19 -12.00 3.34
C ASP A 10 48.50 -11.60 2.02
N ASP A 11 47.95 -12.62 1.41
CA ASP A 11 46.88 -12.62 0.44
C ASP A 11 45.68 -11.77 0.93
N ALA A 12 45.57 -10.54 0.43
CA ALA A 12 44.34 -9.75 0.50
C ALA A 12 43.86 -9.41 -0.92
N LEU A 13 43.64 -10.45 -1.72
CA LEU A 13 42.75 -10.40 -2.88
C LEU A 13 41.29 -10.31 -2.38
N VAL A 14 40.76 -9.09 -2.19
CA VAL A 14 39.31 -8.88 -2.09
C VAL A 14 38.86 -7.77 -3.04
N SER A 15 38.39 -8.28 -4.18
CA SER A 15 37.37 -7.75 -5.09
C SER A 15 37.43 -6.27 -5.46
N GLY A 16 37.81 -6.05 -6.72
CA GLY A 16 37.49 -4.80 -7.41
C GLY A 16 35.99 -4.49 -7.37
N ASN A 17 35.72 -3.19 -7.44
CA ASN A 17 34.47 -2.57 -7.86
C ASN A 17 33.28 -3.53 -7.97
N GLU A 18 32.54 -3.68 -6.88
CA GLU A 18 31.09 -3.83 -6.98
C GLU A 18 30.61 -2.54 -7.67
N HIS A 19 30.61 -2.57 -9.01
CA HIS A 19 29.66 -1.76 -9.73
C HIS A 19 28.31 -2.19 -9.20
N ASP A 20 27.58 -1.22 -8.65
CA ASP A 20 26.13 -1.29 -8.50
C ASP A 20 25.59 -2.03 -9.72
N GLU A 21 25.11 -3.27 -9.53
CA GLU A 21 24.20 -3.89 -10.46
C GLU A 21 22.91 -3.05 -10.41
N ASP A 22 22.98 -1.89 -11.07
CA ASP A 22 21.87 -1.11 -11.59
C ASP A 22 21.18 -1.95 -12.67
N ALA A 23 20.62 -3.05 -12.22
CA ALA A 23 19.51 -3.73 -12.84
C ALA A 23 18.81 -4.42 -11.68
N ASN A 24 18.22 -3.58 -10.84
CA ASN A 24 17.02 -3.86 -10.09
C ASN A 24 16.14 -4.82 -10.92
N GLU A 25 16.35 -6.12 -10.73
CA GLU A 25 15.40 -7.15 -11.06
C GLU A 25 14.20 -6.89 -10.14
N ALA A 26 13.43 -5.86 -10.48
CA ALA A 26 12.00 -5.89 -10.30
C ALA A 26 11.54 -7.07 -11.15
N SER A 27 11.72 -8.26 -10.58
CA SER A 27 11.22 -9.53 -11.05
C SER A 27 9.84 -9.27 -11.61
N GLU A 28 9.66 -9.69 -12.86
CA GLU A 28 8.39 -9.87 -13.53
C GLU A 28 7.57 -10.93 -12.76
N GLY A 29 7.26 -10.66 -11.51
CA GLY A 29 6.21 -11.34 -10.78
C GLY A 29 4.93 -10.69 -11.26
N GLU A 30 4.23 -11.39 -12.14
CA GLU A 30 2.85 -11.11 -12.57
C GLU A 30 2.11 -10.27 -11.52
N ALA A 31 2.00 -8.96 -11.76
CA ALA A 31 0.93 -8.15 -11.18
C ALA A 31 -0.35 -8.62 -11.89
N GLY A 32 -0.76 -9.84 -11.53
CA GLY A 32 -1.78 -10.61 -12.18
C GLY A 32 -3.10 -9.88 -12.08
N ALA A 33 -3.89 -10.00 -13.13
CA ALA A 33 -5.25 -9.47 -13.25
C ALA A 33 -6.26 -10.06 -12.22
N ASN A 34 -5.81 -10.60 -11.09
CA ASN A 34 -6.62 -11.14 -10.01
C ASN A 34 -6.88 -10.12 -8.88
N ASP A 35 -6.11 -9.04 -8.75
CA ASP A 35 -6.25 -8.11 -7.62
C ASP A 35 -7.34 -7.02 -7.81
N ILE A 36 -7.76 -6.73 -9.05
CA ILE A 36 -8.73 -5.65 -9.33
C ILE A 36 -10.18 -6.10 -9.05
N GLU A 37 -10.53 -7.35 -9.36
CA GLU A 37 -11.87 -7.89 -9.05
C GLU A 37 -12.10 -7.96 -7.54
N ASP A 38 -11.06 -8.26 -6.76
CA ASP A 38 -11.10 -8.23 -5.29
C ASP A 38 -11.32 -6.82 -4.73
N VAL A 39 -10.81 -5.80 -5.42
CA VAL A 39 -10.93 -4.39 -5.05
C VAL A 39 -12.35 -3.87 -5.30
N ASP A 40 -12.95 -4.22 -6.44
CA ASP A 40 -14.35 -3.87 -6.73
C ASP A 40 -15.31 -4.62 -5.81
N ALA A 41 -15.03 -5.89 -5.50
CA ALA A 41 -15.78 -6.68 -4.53
C ALA A 41 -15.65 -6.12 -3.10
N GLU A 42 -14.45 -5.72 -2.68
CA GLU A 42 -14.22 -5.10 -1.38
C GLU A 42 -14.91 -3.74 -1.28
N LEU A 43 -14.86 -2.93 -2.35
CA LEU A 43 -15.56 -1.65 -2.40
C LEU A 43 -17.08 -1.84 -2.30
N ALA A 44 -17.64 -2.78 -3.08
CA ALA A 44 -19.07 -3.09 -3.06
C ALA A 44 -19.53 -3.63 -1.69
N ALA A 45 -18.74 -4.51 -1.05
CA ALA A 45 -19.05 -5.02 0.28
C ALA A 45 -19.06 -3.90 1.33
N LEU A 46 -18.14 -2.94 1.20
CA LEU A 46 -17.99 -1.84 2.13
C LEU A 46 -19.10 -0.78 1.93
N GLU A 47 -19.50 -0.50 0.69
CA GLU A 47 -20.67 0.31 0.37
C GLU A 47 -21.97 -0.31 0.89
N ALA A 48 -22.14 -1.64 0.74
CA ALA A 48 -23.30 -2.35 1.26
C ALA A 48 -23.38 -2.32 2.79
N ALA A 49 -22.25 -2.53 3.48
CA ALA A 49 -22.17 -2.45 4.94
C ALA A 49 -22.48 -1.03 5.45
N ASP A 50 -21.98 0.00 4.77
CA ASP A 50 -22.25 1.40 5.13
C ASP A 50 -23.73 1.75 4.89
N ALA A 51 -24.31 1.36 3.75
CA ALA A 51 -25.73 1.54 3.47
C ALA A 51 -26.62 0.85 4.52
N GLN A 52 -26.25 -0.33 5.00
CA GLN A 52 -26.99 -1.05 6.03
C GLN A 52 -26.89 -0.38 7.41
N ALA A 53 -25.69 0.06 7.80
CA ALA A 53 -25.49 0.80 9.04
C ALA A 53 -26.27 2.13 9.03
N MET A 54 -26.19 2.85 7.90
CA MET A 54 -26.87 4.11 7.68
C MET A 54 -28.38 3.98 7.68
N LYS A 55 -28.94 2.92 7.10
CA LYS A 55 -30.38 2.67 7.11
C LYS A 55 -30.94 2.58 8.54
N THR A 56 -30.16 2.06 9.48
CA THR A 56 -30.58 1.95 10.89
C THR A 56 -30.54 3.33 11.55
N ILE A 57 -29.43 4.06 11.40
CA ILE A 57 -29.22 5.37 12.04
C ILE A 57 -30.16 6.43 11.44
N TYR A 58 -30.31 6.46 10.11
CA TYR A 58 -31.20 7.39 9.41
C TYR A 58 -32.67 7.16 9.77
N ARG A 59 -33.08 5.91 10.02
CA ARG A 59 -34.44 5.59 10.48
C ARG A 59 -34.68 5.97 11.94
N SER A 60 -33.64 6.03 12.77
CA SER A 60 -33.72 6.49 14.15
C SER A 60 -33.59 8.01 14.31
N ALA A 61 -33.20 8.73 13.26
CA ALA A 61 -33.10 10.19 13.27
C ALA A 61 -34.51 10.82 13.34
N ASN A 62 -34.70 11.71 14.30
CA ASN A 62 -35.98 12.34 14.60
C ASN A 62 -36.24 13.62 13.79
N ASP A 63 -35.19 14.25 13.25
CA ASP A 63 -35.31 15.46 12.45
C ASP A 63 -34.41 15.48 11.20
N GLU A 64 -34.64 16.47 10.34
CA GLU A 64 -33.90 16.63 9.07
C GLU A 64 -32.43 17.04 9.26
N THR A 65 -32.08 17.63 10.41
CA THR A 65 -30.69 17.98 10.75
C THR A 65 -29.90 16.71 11.06
N GLU A 66 -30.44 15.85 11.93
CA GLU A 66 -29.86 14.56 12.28
C GLU A 66 -29.70 13.65 11.05
N LYS A 67 -30.70 13.64 10.16
CA LYS A 67 -30.62 12.95 8.87
C LYS A 67 -29.50 13.50 7.99
N ALA A 68 -29.36 14.82 7.89
CA ALA A 68 -28.30 15.45 7.11
C ALA A 68 -26.90 15.17 7.68
N GLU A 69 -26.75 15.16 9.00
CA GLU A 69 -25.50 14.75 9.68
C GLU A 69 -25.16 13.29 9.41
N CYS A 70 -26.16 12.41 9.46
CA CYS A 70 -26.02 11.01 9.11
C CYS A 70 -25.42 10.88 7.69
N VAL A 71 -26.00 11.56 6.69
CA VAL A 71 -25.52 11.52 5.29
C VAL A 71 -24.09 12.06 5.16
N LYS A 72 -23.73 13.11 5.93
CA LYS A 72 -22.36 13.63 5.96
C LYS A 72 -21.38 12.58 6.52
N HIS A 73 -21.75 11.90 7.60
CA HIS A 73 -20.93 10.83 8.19
C HIS A 73 -20.72 9.67 7.22
N GLN A 74 -21.76 9.29 6.47
CA GLN A 74 -21.66 8.31 5.38
C GLN A 74 -20.59 8.70 4.35
N ALA A 75 -20.67 9.92 3.83
CA ALA A 75 -19.73 10.42 2.81
C ALA A 75 -18.27 10.41 3.31
N VAL A 76 -18.04 10.69 4.59
CA VAL A 76 -16.71 10.61 5.21
C VAL A 76 -16.21 9.17 5.30
N ARG A 77 -17.08 8.21 5.68
CA ARG A 77 -16.72 6.78 5.76
C ARG A 77 -16.40 6.20 4.39
N CYS A 78 -17.21 6.46 3.37
CA CYS A 78 -16.93 6.03 2.00
C CYS A 78 -15.59 6.59 1.49
N ARG A 79 -15.32 7.89 1.69
CA ARG A 79 -14.03 8.48 1.31
C ARG A 79 -12.84 7.88 2.06
N ALA A 80 -13.00 7.51 3.32
CA ALA A 80 -11.93 6.86 4.09
C ALA A 80 -11.62 5.45 3.56
N ALA A 81 -12.66 4.68 3.22
CA ALA A 81 -12.52 3.37 2.61
C ALA A 81 -11.86 3.43 1.22
N GLN A 82 -12.32 4.34 0.37
CA GLN A 82 -11.71 4.59 -0.95
C GLN A 82 -10.22 4.95 -0.82
N ARG A 83 -9.84 5.81 0.13
CA ARG A 83 -8.42 6.11 0.38
C ARG A 83 -7.62 4.88 0.84
N LYS A 84 -8.20 4.01 1.67
CA LYS A 84 -7.56 2.76 2.10
C LYS A 84 -7.33 1.82 0.92
N LEU A 85 -8.31 1.72 0.03
CA LEU A 85 -8.25 0.92 -1.19
C LEU A 85 -7.20 1.45 -2.17
N MET A 86 -7.18 2.76 -2.43
CA MET A 86 -6.18 3.42 -3.29
C MET A 86 -4.75 3.21 -2.77
N ARG A 87 -4.55 3.24 -1.44
CA ARG A 87 -3.26 2.92 -0.82
C ARG A 87 -2.85 1.46 -1.04
N ARG A 88 -3.79 0.52 -0.98
CA ARG A 88 -3.53 -0.91 -1.25
C ARG A 88 -3.13 -1.13 -2.71
N LEU A 89 -3.81 -0.46 -3.63
CA LEU A 89 -3.52 -0.53 -5.06
C LEU A 89 -2.22 0.16 -5.49
N GLY A 90 -1.48 0.78 -4.55
CA GLY A 90 -0.31 1.58 -4.89
C GLY A 90 -0.63 2.83 -5.71
N VAL A 91 -1.91 3.17 -5.88
CA VAL A 91 -2.35 4.39 -6.55
C VAL A 91 -2.12 5.53 -5.57
N ALA A 92 -0.92 6.10 -5.61
CA ALA A 92 -0.64 7.38 -4.96
C ALA A 92 -1.65 8.39 -5.52
N THR A 93 -2.60 8.81 -4.68
CA THR A 93 -3.53 9.89 -5.02
C THR A 93 -2.72 11.14 -5.30
N ARG A 94 -2.46 11.41 -6.59
CA ARG A 94 -1.88 12.67 -7.05
C ARG A 94 -2.98 13.72 -6.93
N ALA A 95 -3.02 14.38 -5.78
CA ALA A 95 -3.80 15.59 -5.55
C ALA A 95 -3.00 16.81 -6.01
#